data_AF-A0A2N5BV30-F1
#
_entry.id   AF-A0A2N5BV30-F1
#
_cell.length_a   1.000
_cell.length_b   1.000
_cell.length_c   1.000
_cell.angle_alpha   90.00
_cell.angle_beta   90.00
_cell.angle_gamma   90.00
#
_symmetry.space_group_name_H-M   'P 1'
#
loop_
_entity.id
_entity.type
_entity.pdbx_description
1 polymer ?
#
loop_
_entity_poly.entity_id
_entity_poly.type
_entity_poly.pdbx_seq_one_letter_code
_entity_poly.pdbx_strand_id
1 'polypeptide(L)'
;MAELAVACASFDLRLEDVARANLDKIHSRWPGDEKSFPAPFDEGFPEHERFPPIIAMKFIERGKGTNAYVVQSLHGVFIGDRLTDNSNEPDDYRFHDVFHLAYLAYLGWSPVLRGLLKRKRKSDPKKDENEDGARAMIIEEGIATWIFNHAKTHRFDGEDKQRGLDYNVLKQIRSMVEGYEVDKCQLWQWETAILKGFEVFRQLQKHRSGTVTVDVLNHTMHFDLPTKNPQP
;
A
#
# COMPACT_ATOMS: atom_id res chain seq x y z
N MET A 1 28.10 -28.92 4.67
CA MET A 1 27.22 -29.50 3.64
C MET A 1 26.64 -30.85 4.05
N ALA A 2 27.46 -31.81 4.51
CA ALA A 2 26.95 -33.12 4.95
C ALA A 2 25.91 -33.04 6.09
N GLU A 3 26.15 -32.22 7.11
CA GLU A 3 25.21 -32.04 8.24
C GLU A 3 23.85 -31.45 7.81
N LEU A 4 23.85 -30.49 6.87
CA LEU A 4 22.62 -29.89 6.34
C LEU A 4 21.79 -30.92 5.56
N ALA A 5 22.44 -31.75 4.74
CA ALA A 5 21.77 -32.83 4.00
C ALA A 5 21.18 -33.89 4.95
N VAL A 6 21.91 -34.26 6.01
CA VAL A 6 21.43 -35.21 7.04
C VAL A 6 20.25 -34.64 7.82
N ALA A 7 20.29 -33.35 8.17
CA ALA A 7 19.17 -32.67 8.82
C ALA A 7 17.93 -32.66 7.92
N CYS A 8 18.05 -32.27 6.65
CA CYS A 8 16.93 -32.32 5.70
C CYS A 8 16.33 -33.73 5.59
N ALA A 9 17.18 -34.76 5.44
CA ALA A 9 16.71 -36.14 5.36
C ALA A 9 15.98 -36.63 6.62
N SER A 10 16.40 -36.16 7.80
CA SER A 10 15.77 -36.50 9.08
C SER A 10 14.36 -35.92 9.25
N PHE A 11 14.00 -34.93 8.44
CA PHE A 11 12.67 -34.32 8.38
C PHE A 11 11.92 -34.62 7.07
N ASP A 12 12.38 -35.61 6.29
CA ASP A 12 11.81 -35.97 4.97
C ASP A 12 11.77 -34.79 3.97
N LEU A 13 12.77 -33.92 4.06
CA LEU A 13 12.95 -32.79 3.16
C LEU A 13 14.07 -33.05 2.16
N ARG A 14 13.86 -32.66 0.91
CA ARG A 14 14.92 -32.62 -0.11
C ARG A 14 15.73 -31.34 0.06
N LEU A 15 17.05 -31.47 0.13
CA LEU A 15 17.95 -30.31 0.24
C LEU A 15 17.78 -29.31 -0.92
N GLU A 16 17.53 -29.80 -2.13
CA GLU A 16 17.27 -28.95 -3.30
C GLU A 16 16.04 -28.07 -3.10
N ASP A 17 14.95 -28.63 -2.57
CA ASP A 17 13.70 -27.90 -2.35
C ASP A 17 13.88 -26.83 -1.26
N VAL A 18 14.62 -27.15 -0.19
CA VAL A 18 14.99 -26.18 0.85
C VAL A 18 15.84 -25.04 0.29
N ALA A 19 16.83 -25.36 -0.55
CA ALA A 19 17.68 -24.36 -1.17
C ALA A 19 16.88 -23.44 -2.11
N ARG A 20 16.00 -24.01 -2.94
CA ARG A 20 15.14 -23.28 -3.87
C ARG A 20 14.16 -22.35 -3.12
N ALA A 21 13.49 -22.86 -2.09
CA ALA A 21 12.60 -22.06 -1.25
C ALA A 21 13.34 -20.92 -0.52
N ASN A 22 14.59 -21.14 -0.11
CA ASN A 22 15.40 -20.08 0.49
C ASN A 22 15.79 -19.03 -0.54
N LEU A 23 16.15 -19.41 -1.77
CA LEU A 23 16.41 -18.45 -2.85
C LEU A 23 15.17 -17.59 -3.11
N ASP A 24 13.99 -18.19 -3.28
CA ASP A 24 12.74 -17.47 -3.51
C ASP A 24 12.44 -16.48 -2.37
N LYS A 25 12.63 -16.92 -1.11
CA LYS A 25 12.48 -16.07 0.07
C LYS A 25 13.45 -14.88 0.06
N ILE A 26 14.73 -15.12 -0.26
CA ILE A 26 15.75 -14.07 -0.29
C ILE A 26 15.47 -13.08 -1.42
N HIS A 27 15.19 -13.55 -2.64
CA HIS A 27 14.85 -12.68 -3.77
C HIS A 27 13.57 -11.86 -3.52
N SER A 28 12.58 -12.45 -2.84
CA SER A 28 11.36 -11.73 -2.45
C SER A 28 11.64 -10.53 -1.55
N ARG A 29 12.66 -10.62 -0.69
CA ARG A 29 13.00 -9.56 0.28
C ARG A 29 14.10 -8.62 -0.24
N TRP A 30 15.07 -9.15 -0.97
CA TRP A 30 16.25 -8.49 -1.50
C TRP A 30 16.45 -8.87 -2.98
N PRO A 31 15.75 -8.21 -3.91
CA PRO A 31 15.78 -8.57 -5.33
C PRO A 31 17.11 -8.22 -6.03
N GLY A 32 18.04 -7.53 -5.35
CA GLY A 32 19.23 -6.97 -5.99
C GLY A 32 18.86 -5.95 -7.07
N ASP A 33 19.56 -6.01 -8.20
CA ASP A 33 19.29 -5.16 -9.37
C ASP A 33 18.07 -5.65 -10.18
N GLU A 34 17.59 -6.87 -9.94
CA GLU A 34 16.49 -7.51 -10.67
C GLU A 34 15.11 -7.16 -10.08
N LYS A 35 14.80 -5.87 -9.99
CA LYS A 35 13.46 -5.42 -9.60
C LYS A 35 12.51 -5.50 -10.78
N SER A 36 11.57 -6.44 -10.73
CA SER A 36 10.46 -6.52 -11.68
C SER A 36 9.13 -6.43 -10.94
N PHE A 37 8.27 -5.52 -11.40
CA PHE A 37 6.87 -5.50 -10.97
C PHE A 37 6.06 -6.51 -11.80
N PRO A 38 4.97 -7.08 -11.24
CA PRO A 38 4.05 -7.91 -12.00
C PRO A 38 3.26 -7.06 -13.02
N ALA A 39 2.70 -7.71 -14.04
CA ALA A 39 1.74 -7.06 -14.93
C ALA A 39 0.53 -6.53 -14.12
N PRO A 40 -0.11 -5.41 -14.56
CA PRO A 40 -1.28 -4.87 -13.87
C PRO A 40 -2.39 -5.91 -13.72
N PHE A 41 -2.96 -6.02 -12.51
CA PHE A 41 -4.01 -7.00 -12.22
C PHE A 41 -5.32 -6.76 -12.98
N ASP A 42 -5.47 -5.62 -13.64
CA ASP A 42 -6.64 -5.26 -14.45
C ASP A 42 -6.36 -5.09 -15.95
N GLU A 43 -5.17 -5.46 -16.44
CA GLU A 43 -4.78 -5.25 -17.84
C GLU A 43 -5.83 -5.77 -18.85
N GLY A 44 -6.43 -6.93 -18.59
CA GLY A 44 -7.43 -7.57 -19.43
C GLY A 44 -8.88 -7.09 -19.25
N PHE A 45 -9.12 -6.10 -18.39
CA PHE A 45 -10.47 -5.60 -18.09
C PHE A 45 -10.84 -4.39 -18.97
N PRO A 46 -12.15 -4.10 -19.15
CA PRO A 46 -12.59 -2.89 -19.83
C PRO A 46 -11.98 -1.63 -19.21
N GLU A 47 -11.71 -0.60 -20.03
CA GLU A 47 -11.08 0.65 -19.59
C GLU A 47 -11.76 1.27 -18.36
N HIS A 48 -13.09 1.16 -18.27
CA HIS A 48 -13.84 1.74 -17.15
C HIS A 48 -13.72 0.95 -15.84
N GLU A 49 -13.14 -0.24 -15.84
CA GLU A 49 -12.85 -1.08 -14.66
C GLU A 49 -11.35 -1.09 -14.32
N ARG A 50 -10.52 -0.50 -15.18
CA ARG A 50 -9.09 -0.32 -14.95
C ARG A 50 -8.83 0.92 -14.12
N PHE A 51 -7.75 0.90 -13.34
CA PHE A 51 -7.25 2.13 -12.75
C PHE A 51 -6.75 3.09 -13.84
N PRO A 52 -7.02 4.40 -13.71
CA PRO A 52 -6.37 5.40 -14.56
C PRO A 52 -4.84 5.29 -14.44
N PRO A 53 -4.07 5.45 -15.54
CA PRO A 53 -2.60 5.37 -15.50
C PRO A 53 -1.98 6.37 -14.51
N ILE A 54 -2.59 7.56 -14.40
CA ILE A 54 -2.18 8.61 -13.48
C ILE A 54 -3.37 9.00 -12.60
N ILE A 55 -3.14 9.10 -11.30
CA ILE A 55 -4.13 9.61 -10.32
C ILE A 55 -3.48 10.73 -9.51
N ALA A 56 -4.01 11.95 -9.63
CA ALA A 56 -3.57 13.12 -8.87
C ALA A 56 -4.61 13.46 -7.78
N MET A 57 -4.47 12.83 -6.61
CA MET A 57 -5.40 12.99 -5.49
C MET A 57 -5.00 14.19 -4.62
N LYS A 58 -5.88 15.18 -4.49
CA LYS A 58 -5.66 16.33 -3.61
C LYS A 58 -6.18 16.04 -2.21
N PHE A 59 -5.33 16.22 -1.22
CA PHE A 59 -5.69 16.18 0.20
C PHE A 59 -5.83 17.61 0.72
N ILE A 60 -6.97 17.89 1.37
CA ILE A 60 -7.29 19.22 1.87
C ILE A 60 -7.80 19.08 3.30
N GLU A 61 -6.99 19.46 4.28
CA GLU A 61 -7.49 19.60 5.64
C GLU A 61 -8.43 20.80 5.77
N ARG A 62 -9.51 20.61 6.51
CA ARG A 62 -10.51 21.61 6.87
C ARG A 62 -10.82 21.51 8.35
N GLY A 63 -11.44 22.55 8.90
CA GLY A 63 -11.71 22.63 10.33
C GLY A 63 -10.47 23.04 11.14
N LYS A 64 -10.59 23.00 12.47
CA LYS A 64 -9.51 23.35 13.42
C LYS A 64 -9.62 22.49 14.68
N GLY A 65 -8.49 22.21 15.31
CA GLY A 65 -8.42 21.46 16.57
C GLY A 65 -9.05 20.07 16.45
N THR A 66 -9.90 19.72 17.40
CA THR A 66 -10.59 18.41 17.44
C THR A 66 -11.60 18.19 16.31
N ASN A 67 -12.03 19.25 15.62
CA ASN A 67 -12.94 19.18 14.49
C ASN A 67 -12.21 19.17 13.13
N ALA A 68 -10.89 19.00 13.12
CA ALA A 68 -10.13 18.94 11.87
C ALA A 68 -10.36 17.61 11.14
N TYR A 69 -10.62 17.69 9.83
CA TYR A 69 -10.86 16.56 8.96
C TYR A 69 -10.24 16.80 7.58
N VAL A 70 -9.97 15.72 6.85
CA VAL A 70 -9.45 15.78 5.49
C VAL A 70 -10.56 15.44 4.51
N VAL A 71 -10.61 16.17 3.41
CA VAL A 71 -11.36 15.75 2.21
C VAL A 71 -10.38 15.50 1.08
N GLN A 72 -10.72 14.54 0.24
CA GLN A 72 -9.95 14.19 -0.94
C GLN A 72 -10.67 14.64 -2.20
N SER A 73 -9.94 15.08 -3.21
CA SER A 73 -10.54 15.38 -4.52
C SER A 73 -9.66 14.94 -5.67
N LEU A 74 -10.30 14.43 -6.72
CA LEU A 74 -9.70 14.04 -7.98
C LEU A 74 -10.38 14.83 -9.09
N HIS A 75 -9.60 15.61 -9.87
CA HIS A 75 -10.13 16.51 -10.90
C HIS A 75 -11.26 17.45 -10.43
N GLY A 76 -11.20 17.90 -9.16
CA GLY A 76 -12.20 18.80 -8.56
C GLY A 76 -13.46 18.10 -8.03
N VAL A 77 -13.59 16.79 -8.21
CA VAL A 77 -14.66 15.98 -7.63
C VAL A 77 -14.20 15.44 -6.28
N PHE A 78 -15.00 15.61 -5.23
CA PHE A 78 -14.69 15.04 -3.92
C PHE A 78 -14.88 13.51 -3.94
N ILE A 79 -13.91 12.80 -3.37
CA ILE A 79 -13.86 11.34 -3.35
C ILE A 79 -14.01 10.87 -1.91
N GLY A 80 -14.94 9.93 -1.68
CA GLY A 80 -15.20 9.35 -0.37
C GLY A 80 -15.86 10.32 0.62
N ASP A 81 -15.90 9.90 1.88
CA ASP A 81 -16.36 10.71 2.99
C ASP A 81 -15.23 11.57 3.57
N ARG A 82 -15.58 12.49 4.46
CA ARG A 82 -14.57 13.23 5.24
C ARG A 82 -13.81 12.26 6.16
N LEU A 83 -12.50 12.43 6.24
CA LEU A 83 -11.62 11.61 7.06
C LEU A 83 -11.25 12.32 8.35
N THR A 84 -11.39 11.63 9.46
CA THR A 84 -11.00 12.08 10.81
C THR A 84 -10.00 11.11 11.40
N ASP A 85 -9.36 11.49 12.51
CA ASP A 85 -8.38 10.63 13.17
C ASP A 85 -9.03 9.34 13.74
N ASN A 86 -10.35 9.36 13.99
CA ASN A 86 -11.12 8.23 14.53
C ASN A 86 -10.51 7.64 15.82
N SER A 87 -9.87 8.50 16.61
CA SER A 87 -9.15 8.18 17.84
C SER A 87 -9.59 9.12 18.97
N ASN A 88 -9.29 8.74 20.22
CA ASN A 88 -9.50 9.60 21.38
C ASN A 88 -8.51 10.78 21.42
N GLU A 89 -7.29 10.56 20.93
CA GLU A 89 -6.21 11.55 20.91
C GLU A 89 -5.77 11.82 19.46
N PRO A 90 -5.66 13.08 19.03
CA PRO A 90 -5.25 13.42 17.67
C PRO A 90 -3.90 12.81 17.30
N ASP A 91 -3.86 12.09 16.19
CA ASP A 91 -2.64 11.45 15.68
C ASP A 91 -2.46 11.55 14.16
N ASP A 92 -3.29 12.37 13.51
CA ASP A 92 -3.27 12.62 12.07
C ASP A 92 -3.61 11.40 11.20
N TYR A 93 -4.24 10.37 11.76
CA TYR A 93 -4.79 9.26 10.98
C TYR A 93 -5.79 9.71 9.91
N ARG A 94 -6.35 10.93 9.99
CA ARG A 94 -7.14 11.55 8.89
C ARG A 94 -6.43 11.62 7.53
N PHE A 95 -5.11 11.44 7.45
CA PHE A 95 -4.35 11.38 6.18
C PHE A 95 -4.06 9.94 5.70
N HIS A 96 -4.59 8.90 6.35
CA HIS A 96 -4.23 7.50 6.10
C HIS A 96 -4.52 7.01 4.67
N ASP A 97 -5.46 7.61 3.93
CA ASP A 97 -5.75 7.20 2.54
C ASP A 97 -4.55 7.31 1.60
N VAL A 98 -3.49 8.02 1.98
CA VAL A 98 -2.20 7.98 1.29
C VAL A 98 -1.60 6.57 1.22
N PHE A 99 -1.90 5.69 2.19
CA PHE A 99 -1.44 4.30 2.17
C PHE A 99 -2.13 3.50 1.06
N HIS A 100 -3.43 3.72 0.81
CA HIS A 100 -4.15 3.09 -0.30
C HIS A 100 -3.57 3.52 -1.66
N LEU A 101 -3.22 4.80 -1.80
CA LEU A 101 -2.53 5.32 -2.98
C LEU A 101 -1.14 4.68 -3.16
N ALA A 102 -0.41 4.47 -2.07
CA ALA A 102 0.89 3.79 -2.11
C ALA A 102 0.75 2.30 -2.48
N TYR A 103 -0.28 1.60 -1.97
CA TYR A 103 -0.56 0.21 -2.36
C TYR A 103 -0.90 0.13 -3.86
N LEU A 104 -1.73 1.03 -4.37
CA LEU A 104 -1.98 1.12 -5.80
C LEU A 104 -0.68 1.37 -6.59
N ALA A 105 0.14 2.34 -6.18
CA ALA A 105 1.37 2.69 -6.87
C ALA A 105 2.35 1.51 -6.98
N TYR A 106 2.66 0.84 -5.87
CA TYR A 106 3.77 -0.12 -5.82
C TYR A 106 3.32 -1.59 -5.86
N LEU A 107 2.03 -1.87 -5.67
CA LEU A 107 1.47 -3.23 -5.72
C LEU A 107 0.47 -3.39 -6.87
N GLY A 108 -0.02 -2.30 -7.48
CA GLY A 108 -1.12 -2.36 -8.45
C GLY A 108 -2.47 -2.78 -7.82
N TRP A 109 -2.57 -2.72 -6.49
CA TRP A 109 -3.68 -3.28 -5.73
C TRP A 109 -4.21 -2.27 -4.70
N SER A 110 -5.51 -2.01 -4.75
CA SER A 110 -6.26 -1.29 -3.72
C SER A 110 -7.77 -1.50 -3.94
N PRO A 111 -8.40 -2.53 -3.35
CA PRO A 111 -9.85 -2.68 -3.36
C PRO A 111 -10.59 -1.46 -2.79
N VAL A 112 -10.00 -0.75 -1.83
CA VAL A 112 -10.54 0.52 -1.30
C VAL A 112 -10.65 1.56 -2.41
N LEU A 113 -9.56 1.82 -3.15
CA LEU A 113 -9.60 2.79 -4.26
C LEU A 113 -10.50 2.30 -5.41
N ARG A 114 -10.61 1.00 -5.67
CA ARG A 114 -11.59 0.49 -6.65
C ARG A 114 -13.02 0.86 -6.24
N GLY A 115 -13.36 0.70 -4.96
CA GLY A 115 -14.67 1.06 -4.41
C GLY A 115 -14.94 2.57 -4.46
N LEU A 116 -13.95 3.38 -4.09
CA LEU A 116 -14.04 4.85 -4.07
C LEU A 116 -14.14 5.44 -5.48
N LEU A 117 -13.33 4.97 -6.42
CA LEU A 117 -13.25 5.48 -7.79
C LEU A 117 -14.28 4.82 -8.73
N LYS A 118 -15.12 3.92 -8.22
CA LYS A 118 -16.10 3.14 -9.02
C LYS A 118 -15.44 2.34 -10.15
N ARG A 119 -14.29 1.71 -9.85
CA ARG A 119 -13.47 0.88 -10.76
C ARG A 119 -13.41 -0.59 -10.33
N LYS A 120 -14.45 -1.11 -9.66
CA LYS A 120 -14.54 -2.55 -9.40
C LYS A 120 -14.70 -3.29 -10.72
N ARG A 121 -14.10 -4.48 -10.83
CA ARG A 121 -14.09 -5.34 -12.03
C ARG A 121 -15.38 -6.15 -12.16
N LYS A 122 -16.50 -5.46 -12.33
CA LYS A 122 -17.86 -6.03 -12.34
C LYS A 122 -18.14 -6.96 -13.52
N SER A 123 -17.38 -6.83 -14.60
CA SER A 123 -17.46 -7.72 -15.76
C SER A 123 -17.07 -9.17 -15.42
N ASP A 124 -16.28 -9.40 -14.37
CA ASP A 124 -16.02 -10.72 -13.78
C ASP A 124 -16.60 -10.78 -12.35
N PRO A 125 -17.75 -11.44 -12.15
CA PRO A 125 -18.38 -11.54 -10.83
C PRO A 125 -17.48 -12.12 -9.74
N LYS A 126 -16.59 -13.07 -10.09
CA LYS A 126 -15.68 -13.67 -9.10
C LYS A 126 -14.63 -12.65 -8.64
N LYS A 127 -14.11 -11.82 -9.55
CA LYS A 127 -13.17 -10.74 -9.21
C LYS A 127 -13.87 -9.64 -8.40
N ASP A 128 -15.07 -9.22 -8.83
CA ASP A 128 -15.86 -8.20 -8.13
C ASP A 128 -16.17 -8.59 -6.66
N GLU A 129 -16.45 -9.86 -6.42
CA GLU A 129 -16.76 -10.40 -5.09
C GLU A 129 -15.52 -10.66 -4.24
N ASN A 130 -14.50 -11.32 -4.80
CA ASN A 130 -13.40 -11.86 -3.98
C ASN A 130 -12.17 -10.95 -3.91
N GLU A 131 -11.87 -10.17 -4.94
CA GLU A 131 -10.68 -9.31 -4.97
C GLU A 131 -11.04 -7.84 -4.73
N ASP A 132 -12.22 -7.41 -5.21
CA ASP A 132 -12.67 -6.02 -5.09
C ASP A 132 -13.75 -5.86 -4.01
N GLY A 133 -14.24 -6.96 -3.44
CA GLY A 133 -15.35 -6.99 -2.50
C GLY A 133 -14.99 -6.55 -1.08
N ALA A 134 -16.01 -6.57 -0.22
CA ALA A 134 -15.91 -6.02 1.13
C ALA A 134 -14.77 -6.65 1.97
N ARG A 135 -14.54 -7.97 1.84
CA ARG A 135 -13.48 -8.65 2.60
C ARG A 135 -12.09 -8.16 2.20
N ALA A 136 -11.83 -7.97 0.90
CA ALA A 136 -10.56 -7.46 0.41
C ALA A 136 -10.34 -6.00 0.87
N MET A 137 -11.38 -5.17 0.80
CA MET A 137 -11.35 -3.79 1.34
C MET A 137 -11.03 -3.77 2.84
N ILE A 138 -11.71 -4.60 3.64
CA ILE A 138 -11.48 -4.67 5.09
C ILE A 138 -10.04 -5.12 5.41
N ILE A 139 -9.49 -6.05 4.63
CA ILE A 139 -8.09 -6.47 4.79
C ILE A 139 -7.13 -5.33 4.47
N GLU A 140 -7.35 -4.58 3.38
CA GLU A 140 -6.53 -3.41 3.03
C GLU A 140 -6.57 -2.34 4.14
N GLU A 141 -7.76 -1.97 4.60
CA GLU A 141 -7.99 -1.04 5.72
C GLU A 141 -7.32 -1.52 7.01
N GLY A 142 -7.46 -2.82 7.30
CA GLY A 142 -6.86 -3.47 8.46
C GLY A 142 -5.33 -3.41 8.40
N ILE A 143 -4.73 -3.63 7.23
CA ILE A 143 -3.30 -3.45 7.01
C ILE A 143 -2.94 -1.98 7.29
N ALA A 144 -3.54 -1.01 6.58
CA ALA A 144 -3.26 0.42 6.74
C ALA A 144 -3.31 0.89 8.21
N THR A 145 -4.36 0.49 8.94
CA THR A 145 -4.53 0.78 10.37
C THR A 145 -3.43 0.14 11.21
N TRP A 146 -3.14 -1.14 10.96
CA TRP A 146 -2.15 -1.89 11.74
C TRP A 146 -0.73 -1.35 11.53
N ILE A 147 -0.32 -1.09 10.29
CA ILE A 147 1.00 -0.51 10.01
C ILE A 147 1.11 0.90 10.60
N PHE A 148 0.07 1.74 10.49
CA PHE A 148 0.09 3.06 11.15
C PHE A 148 0.36 2.97 12.66
N ASN A 149 -0.34 2.07 13.37
CA ASN A 149 -0.13 1.88 14.81
C ASN A 149 1.25 1.27 15.13
N HIS A 150 1.72 0.34 14.30
CA HIS A 150 3.06 -0.23 14.41
C HIS A 150 4.14 0.84 14.25
N ALA A 151 3.94 1.78 13.32
CA ALA A 151 4.87 2.88 13.06
C ALA A 151 5.04 3.83 14.24
N LYS A 152 3.93 4.19 14.90
CA LYS A 152 3.92 5.08 16.07
C LYS A 152 4.73 4.51 17.24
N THR A 153 4.71 3.19 17.42
CA THR A 153 5.38 2.50 18.52
C THR A 153 6.85 2.20 18.23
N HIS A 154 7.21 1.95 16.97
CA HIS A 154 8.54 1.50 16.56
C HIS A 154 9.39 2.57 15.87
N ARG A 155 8.94 3.83 15.87
CA ARG A 155 9.74 4.96 15.41
C ARG A 155 10.28 4.78 13.99
N PHE A 156 9.40 4.55 13.03
CA PHE A 156 9.71 4.82 11.61
C PHE A 156 9.93 6.34 11.33
N ASP A 157 10.14 7.13 12.39
CA ASP A 157 10.25 8.58 12.51
C ASP A 157 11.71 9.05 12.77
N GLY A 158 12.67 8.13 12.95
CA GLY A 158 14.08 8.43 13.18
C GLY A 158 14.94 8.52 11.92
N GLU A 159 16.13 9.16 12.05
CA GLU A 159 17.16 9.30 11.01
C GLU A 159 17.77 7.98 10.51
N ASP A 160 17.35 6.85 11.07
CA ASP A 160 17.79 5.49 10.75
C ASP A 160 17.12 4.98 9.45
N LYS A 161 17.18 5.80 8.38
CA LYS A 161 16.67 5.52 7.03
C LYS A 161 17.21 4.21 6.42
N GLN A 162 18.24 3.61 7.04
CA GLN A 162 18.88 2.37 6.60
C GLN A 162 18.21 1.10 7.15
N ARG A 163 17.42 1.19 8.23
CA ARG A 163 16.66 0.04 8.73
C ARG A 163 15.32 -0.04 7.99
N GLY A 164 15.28 -0.89 6.96
CA GLY A 164 14.03 -1.33 6.34
C GLY A 164 13.07 -1.96 7.36
N LEU A 165 11.88 -2.35 6.91
CA LEU A 165 10.89 -3.00 7.77
C LEU A 165 11.41 -4.34 8.32
N ASP A 166 11.05 -4.66 9.56
CA ASP A 166 11.29 -6.00 10.10
C ASP A 166 10.66 -7.06 9.18
N TYR A 167 11.40 -8.12 8.92
CA TYR A 167 10.92 -9.28 8.17
C TYR A 167 9.62 -9.85 8.75
N ASN A 168 9.45 -9.81 10.08
CA ASN A 168 8.22 -10.29 10.73
C ASN A 168 7.00 -9.45 10.35
N VAL A 169 7.17 -8.13 10.19
CA VAL A 169 6.09 -7.23 9.75
C VAL A 169 5.65 -7.59 8.34
N LEU A 170 6.60 -7.78 7.44
CA LEU A 170 6.35 -8.16 6.04
C LEU A 170 5.72 -9.55 5.94
N LYS A 171 6.16 -10.51 6.76
CA LYS A 171 5.57 -11.85 6.81
C LYS A 171 4.12 -11.81 7.31
N GLN A 172 3.83 -10.98 8.31
CA GLN A 172 2.47 -10.80 8.83
C GLN A 172 1.55 -10.26 7.74
N ILE A 173 1.97 -9.21 7.01
CA ILE A 173 1.19 -8.65 5.90
C ILE A 173 0.93 -9.70 4.83
N ARG A 174 1.96 -10.46 4.44
CA ARG A 174 1.80 -11.55 3.47
C ARG A 174 0.75 -12.57 3.91
N SER A 175 0.73 -12.94 5.20
CA SER A 175 -0.30 -13.84 5.74
C SER A 175 -1.70 -13.22 5.72
N MET A 176 -1.83 -11.91 5.88
CA MET A 176 -3.13 -11.21 5.82
C MET A 176 -3.72 -11.19 4.40
N VAL A 177 -2.85 -11.16 3.37
CA VAL A 177 -3.26 -11.09 1.97
C VAL A 177 -3.22 -12.44 1.24
N GLU A 178 -2.99 -13.53 1.96
CA GLU A 178 -2.95 -14.88 1.40
C GLU A 178 -4.25 -15.20 0.63
N GLY A 179 -4.10 -15.67 -0.60
CA GLY A 179 -5.21 -16.03 -1.48
C GLY A 179 -5.83 -14.87 -2.26
N TYR A 180 -5.40 -13.62 -2.04
CA TYR A 180 -5.73 -12.49 -2.92
C TYR A 180 -4.68 -12.34 -4.02
N GLU A 181 -5.02 -11.65 -5.10
CA GLU A 181 -4.09 -11.44 -6.22
C GLU A 181 -2.78 -10.73 -5.81
N VAL A 182 -2.85 -9.89 -4.77
CA VAL A 182 -1.71 -9.15 -4.24
C VAL A 182 -0.70 -10.03 -3.49
N ASP A 183 -1.04 -11.28 -3.14
CA ASP A 183 -0.08 -12.27 -2.60
C ASP A 183 1.06 -12.58 -3.59
N LYS A 184 0.85 -12.30 -4.88
CA LYS A 184 1.90 -12.40 -5.90
C LYS A 184 2.98 -11.33 -5.75
N CYS A 185 2.71 -10.24 -5.02
CA CYS A 185 3.68 -9.17 -4.79
C CYS A 185 4.78 -9.64 -3.83
N GLN A 186 6.01 -9.29 -4.17
CA GLN A 186 7.18 -9.63 -3.37
C GLN A 186 7.27 -8.76 -2.11
N LEU A 187 7.97 -9.25 -1.08
CA LEU A 187 8.12 -8.53 0.19
C LEU A 187 8.78 -7.15 0.01
N TRP A 188 9.70 -7.00 -0.95
CA TRP A 188 10.33 -5.71 -1.27
C TRP A 188 9.32 -4.69 -1.83
N GLN A 189 8.28 -5.14 -2.56
CA GLN A 189 7.24 -4.24 -3.08
C GLN A 189 6.38 -3.71 -1.93
N TRP A 190 5.98 -4.59 -1.00
CA TRP A 190 5.27 -4.22 0.21
C TRP A 190 6.08 -3.26 1.08
N GLU A 191 7.37 -3.53 1.28
CA GLU A 191 8.25 -2.60 1.98
C GLU A 191 8.30 -1.24 1.27
N THR A 192 8.47 -1.23 -0.05
CA THR A 192 8.52 0.01 -0.82
C THR A 192 7.21 0.80 -0.68
N ALA A 193 6.06 0.12 -0.82
CA ALA A 193 4.73 0.73 -0.69
C ALA A 193 4.55 1.39 0.68
N ILE A 194 4.92 0.69 1.75
CA ILE A 194 4.79 1.19 3.12
C ILE A 194 5.73 2.36 3.37
N LEU A 195 7.02 2.22 3.05
CA LEU A 195 8.01 3.27 3.31
C LEU A 195 7.68 4.55 2.52
N LYS A 196 7.27 4.41 1.25
CA LYS A 196 6.85 5.54 0.42
C LYS A 196 5.52 6.13 0.86
N GLY A 197 4.59 5.30 1.32
CA GLY A 197 3.37 5.73 2.00
C GLY A 197 3.66 6.66 3.17
N PHE A 198 4.54 6.25 4.09
CA PHE A 198 4.94 7.10 5.22
C PHE A 198 5.73 8.34 4.82
N GLU A 199 6.55 8.26 3.78
CA GLU A 199 7.25 9.42 3.24
C GLU A 199 6.27 10.53 2.85
N VAL A 200 5.24 10.18 2.08
CA VAL A 200 4.20 11.15 1.66
C VAL A 200 3.26 11.50 2.81
N PHE A 201 2.91 10.55 3.70
CA PHE A 201 2.14 10.82 4.90
C PHE A 201 2.78 11.95 5.74
N ARG A 202 4.10 11.91 5.94
CA ARG A 202 4.82 12.98 6.66
C ARG A 202 4.76 14.33 5.95
N GLN A 203 4.79 14.34 4.61
CA GLN A 203 4.62 15.58 3.84
C GLN A 203 3.20 16.14 4.04
N LEU A 204 2.18 15.29 3.98
CA LEU A 204 0.79 15.67 4.25
C LEU A 204 0.61 16.17 5.69
N GLN A 205 1.19 15.48 6.67
CA GLN A 205 1.15 15.87 8.07
C GLN A 205 1.79 17.26 8.29
N LYS A 206 2.92 17.52 7.64
CA LYS A 206 3.66 18.79 7.74
C LYS A 206 2.94 19.94 7.05
N HIS A 207 2.39 19.71 5.85
CA HIS A 207 1.84 20.76 5.01
C HIS A 207 0.32 20.92 5.15
N ARG A 208 -0.36 19.96 5.80
CA ARG A 208 -1.82 19.86 6.02
C ARG A 208 -2.67 19.84 4.73
N SER A 209 -2.02 19.90 3.57
CA SER A 209 -2.63 19.80 2.25
C SER A 209 -1.54 19.54 1.22
N GLY A 210 -1.93 18.99 0.07
CA GLY A 210 -1.07 18.79 -1.08
C GLY A 210 -1.73 17.88 -2.11
N THR A 211 -1.02 17.61 -3.20
CA THR A 211 -1.46 16.66 -4.22
C THR A 211 -0.54 15.45 -4.20
N VAL A 212 -1.11 14.25 -4.08
CA VAL A 212 -0.40 13.00 -4.21
C VAL A 212 -0.66 12.45 -5.61
N THR A 213 0.40 12.37 -6.41
CA THR A 213 0.32 11.86 -7.78
C THR A 213 0.87 10.44 -7.80
N VAL A 214 0.04 9.48 -8.20
CA VAL A 214 0.40 8.08 -8.44
C VAL A 214 0.52 7.86 -9.94
N ASP A 215 1.66 7.32 -10.36
CA ASP A 215 1.83 6.71 -11.69
C ASP A 215 1.77 5.19 -11.53
N VAL A 216 0.63 4.62 -11.93
CA VAL A 216 0.32 3.21 -11.75
C VAL A 216 1.21 2.33 -12.63
N LEU A 217 1.61 2.82 -13.81
CA LEU A 217 2.37 2.04 -14.78
C LEU A 217 3.87 2.06 -14.47
N ASN A 218 4.38 3.19 -13.99
CA ASN A 218 5.80 3.34 -13.64
C ASN A 218 6.10 3.00 -12.17
N HIS A 219 5.08 2.60 -11.40
CA HIS A 219 5.19 2.29 -9.98
C HIS A 219 5.86 3.41 -9.17
N THR A 220 5.34 4.62 -9.33
CA THR A 220 5.85 5.79 -8.59
C THR A 220 4.74 6.55 -7.88
N MET A 221 5.13 7.26 -6.83
CA MET A 221 4.26 8.15 -6.09
C MET A 221 5.04 9.40 -5.69
N HIS A 222 4.46 10.58 -5.94
CA HIS A 222 5.05 11.88 -5.68
C HIS A 222 4.09 12.78 -4.87
N PHE A 223 4.67 13.69 -4.08
CA PHE A 223 3.92 14.71 -3.35
C PHE A 223 4.25 16.10 -3.88
N ASP A 224 3.22 16.81 -4.35
CA ASP A 224 3.30 18.20 -4.76
C ASP A 224 2.71 19.10 -3.68
N LEU A 225 3.45 20.15 -3.32
CA LEU A 225 2.93 21.21 -2.46
C LEU A 225 1.65 21.80 -3.08
N PRO A 226 0.70 22.24 -2.25
CA PRO A 226 -0.50 22.89 -2.76
C PRO A 226 -0.09 24.09 -3.61
N THR A 227 -0.50 24.10 -4.88
CA THR A 227 -0.34 25.27 -5.74
C THR A 227 -1.03 26.43 -5.04
N LYS A 228 -0.30 27.51 -4.76
CA LYS A 228 -0.90 28.77 -4.28
C LYS A 228 -1.91 29.22 -5.33
N ASN A 229 -3.18 28.89 -5.17
CA ASN A 229 -4.21 29.58 -5.91
C ASN A 229 -4.32 30.99 -5.30
N PRO A 230 -4.37 32.06 -6.12
CA PRO A 230 -4.69 33.38 -5.62
C PRO A 230 -6.04 33.27 -4.91
N GLN A 231 -6.11 33.73 -3.66
CA GLN A 231 -7.40 33.88 -3.00
C GLN A 231 -8.28 34.80 -3.87
N PRO A 232 -9.58 34.49 -4.04
CA PRO A 232 -10.52 35.45 -4.61
C PRO A 232 -10.59 36.73 -3.75
#